data_AF-A0A7K1RMN8-F1
#
_entry.id   AF-A0A7K1RMN8-F1
#
_cell.length_a   1.000
_cell.length_b   1.000
_cell.length_c   1.000
_cell.angle_alpha   90.00
_cell.angle_beta   90.00
_cell.angle_gamma   90.00
#
_symmetry.space_group_name_H-M   'P 1'
#
loop_
_entity.id
_entity.type
_entity.pdbx_description
1 polymer ?
#
loop_
_entity_poly.entity_id
_entity_poly.type
_entity_poly.pdbx_seq_one_letter_code
_entity_poly.pdbx_strand_id
1 'polypeptide(L)'
;MAEIHDDMAAEKAAHETELRTLDRPTIPAGASTPWGRAQVSRRYADGIVLHSTASHGGFHLDENANATIHPLYRNNTEFYEEDCEWAKVAHAFPHLFTTYERRLADWTLRDYFPDAYERVMGAILNGSQSHMRDRQEFESVHRNDWVVIAALNSDQQPRFVECIATLGGIRGEVGERRFLVPRSDYVIGRHGFVIDPLKHKPYDGPSSFVTWAARQ
;
A
#
# COMPACT_ATOMS: atom_id res chain seq x y z
N MET A 1 -19.15 -7.89 15.98
CA MET A 1 -19.46 -6.47 15.71
C MET A 1 -19.28 -5.60 16.96
N ALA A 2 -19.87 -5.94 18.12
CA ALA A 2 -19.63 -5.20 19.36
C ALA A 2 -18.19 -5.34 19.89
N GLU A 3 -17.62 -6.55 19.82
CA GLU A 3 -16.27 -6.86 20.31
C GLU A 3 -15.13 -6.16 19.53
N ILE A 4 -15.28 -6.01 18.21
CA ILE A 4 -14.33 -5.29 17.34
C ILE A 4 -14.39 -3.77 17.59
N HIS A 5 -15.58 -3.24 17.91
CA HIS A 5 -15.76 -1.82 18.20
C HIS A 5 -15.16 -1.44 19.55
N ASP A 6 -15.26 -2.33 20.54
CA ASP A 6 -14.72 -2.14 21.88
C ASP A 6 -13.18 -2.20 21.87
N ASP A 7 -12.58 -3.10 21.10
CA ASP A 7 -11.13 -3.20 20.92
C ASP A 7 -10.52 -1.96 20.24
N MET A 8 -11.15 -1.46 19.17
CA MET A 8 -10.74 -0.20 18.53
C MET A 8 -10.85 1.01 19.47
N ALA A 9 -11.90 1.07 20.29
CA ALA A 9 -12.08 2.16 21.24
C ALA A 9 -11.00 2.12 22.34
N ALA A 10 -10.67 0.93 22.84
CA ALA A 10 -9.61 0.71 23.81
C ALA A 10 -8.22 1.07 23.23
N GLU A 11 -7.91 0.64 22.00
CA GLU A 11 -6.64 0.96 21.34
C GLU A 11 -6.49 2.47 21.10
N LYS A 12 -7.56 3.13 20.66
CA LYS A 12 -7.58 4.59 20.49
C LYS A 12 -7.36 5.31 21.82
N ALA A 13 -8.01 4.90 22.90
CA ALA A 13 -7.85 5.50 24.21
C ALA A 13 -6.42 5.31 24.76
N ALA A 14 -5.83 4.13 24.56
CA ALA A 14 -4.43 3.86 24.90
C ALA A 14 -3.47 4.75 24.09
N HIS A 15 -3.68 4.85 22.77
CA HIS A 15 -2.90 5.73 21.90
C HIS A 15 -3.00 7.21 22.34
N GLU A 16 -4.20 7.72 22.61
CA GLU A 16 -4.39 9.10 23.11
C GLU A 16 -3.70 9.33 24.46
N THR A 17 -3.66 8.31 25.33
CA THR A 17 -2.99 8.38 26.63
C THR A 17 -1.48 8.46 26.47
N GLU A 18 -0.89 7.57 25.67
CA GLU A 18 0.54 7.59 25.37
C GLU A 18 0.94 8.87 24.62
N LEU A 19 0.11 9.36 23.70
CA LEU A 19 0.40 10.58 22.95
C LEU A 19 0.55 11.80 23.87
N ARG A 20 -0.20 11.86 24.98
CA ARG A 20 -0.10 12.93 25.98
C ARG A 20 1.17 12.88 26.82
N THR A 21 1.86 11.74 26.88
CA THR A 21 3.12 11.60 27.62
C THR A 21 4.33 11.99 26.76
N LEU A 22 4.15 12.12 25.45
CA LEU A 22 5.21 12.46 24.51
C LEU A 22 5.27 13.97 24.30
N ASP A 23 6.44 14.57 24.56
CA ASP A 23 6.68 15.98 24.33
C ASP A 23 6.95 16.26 22.85
N ARG A 24 5.87 16.52 22.09
CA ARG A 24 5.93 16.80 20.64
C ARG A 24 5.46 18.23 20.32
N PRO A 25 6.17 19.28 20.77
CA PRO A 25 5.71 20.65 20.63
C PRO A 25 5.67 21.07 19.17
N THR A 26 4.62 21.84 18.81
CA THR A 26 4.60 22.59 17.56
C THR A 26 5.70 23.65 17.59
N ILE A 27 6.51 23.71 16.54
CA ILE A 27 7.58 24.68 16.37
C ILE A 27 7.26 25.63 15.20
N PRO A 28 7.99 26.75 15.04
CA PRO A 28 7.76 27.66 13.93
C PRO A 28 7.77 26.94 12.58
N ALA A 29 6.73 27.21 11.78
CA ALA A 29 6.60 26.69 10.43
C ALA A 29 7.48 27.46 9.43
N GLY A 30 7.47 27.03 8.16
CA GLY A 30 8.14 27.74 7.06
C GLY A 30 9.46 27.13 6.61
N ALA A 31 9.87 25.99 7.19
CA ALA A 31 10.98 25.17 6.72
C ALA A 31 10.78 24.80 5.24
N SER A 32 11.88 24.79 4.49
CA SER A 32 11.87 24.30 3.11
C SER A 32 12.01 22.79 3.12
N THR A 33 11.04 22.09 2.56
CA THR A 33 11.02 20.63 2.45
C THR A 33 10.89 20.21 0.98
N PRO A 34 11.14 18.94 0.64
CA PRO A 34 10.89 18.42 -0.72
C PRO A 34 9.44 18.59 -1.18
N TRP A 35 8.50 18.68 -0.24
CA TRP A 35 7.06 18.83 -0.51
C TRP A 35 6.58 20.29 -0.45
N GLY A 36 7.50 21.26 -0.47
CA GLY A 36 7.24 22.68 -0.38
C GLY A 36 7.48 23.26 1.00
N ARG A 37 6.90 24.44 1.28
CA ARG A 37 7.08 25.12 2.56
C ARG A 37 6.20 24.48 3.63
N ALA A 38 6.80 24.08 4.75
CA ALA A 38 6.06 23.51 5.88
C ALA A 38 5.05 24.52 6.45
N GLN A 39 3.81 24.08 6.61
CA GLN A 39 2.73 24.84 7.26
C GLN A 39 2.63 24.51 8.74
N VAL A 40 2.96 23.26 9.10
CA VAL A 40 3.04 22.78 10.47
C VAL A 40 4.38 22.08 10.64
N SER A 41 4.99 22.24 11.80
CA SER A 41 6.20 21.52 12.17
C SER A 41 6.12 21.11 13.62
N ARG A 42 6.48 19.87 13.93
CA ARG A 42 6.51 19.34 15.30
C ARG A 42 7.86 18.71 15.57
N ARG A 43 8.48 19.10 16.68
CA ARG A 43 9.73 18.48 17.12
C ARG A 43 9.40 17.18 17.86
N TYR A 44 10.02 16.08 17.44
CA TYR A 44 9.91 14.79 18.13
C TYR A 44 11.08 14.56 19.08
N ALA A 45 12.28 14.99 18.67
CA ALA A 45 13.49 15.03 19.48
C ALA A 45 14.46 16.07 18.89
N ASP A 46 15.59 16.29 19.54
CA ASP A 46 16.66 17.06 18.92
C ASP A 46 17.12 16.35 17.63
N GLY A 47 17.19 17.13 16.55
CA GLY A 47 17.51 16.60 15.23
C GLY A 47 16.39 15.83 14.54
N ILE A 48 15.17 15.72 15.10
CA ILE A 48 14.06 14.97 14.51
C ILE A 48 12.79 15.82 14.49
N VAL A 49 12.37 16.22 13.29
CA VAL A 49 11.23 17.13 13.10
C VAL A 49 10.27 16.56 12.07
N LEU A 50 8.98 16.49 12.43
CA LEU A 50 7.91 16.23 11.47
C LEU A 50 7.49 17.54 10.82
N HIS A 51 7.49 17.59 9.49
CA HIS A 51 6.95 18.69 8.70
C HIS A 51 5.71 18.25 7.95
N SER A 52 4.71 19.13 7.89
CA SER A 52 3.51 18.92 7.09
C SER A 52 3.22 20.16 6.24
N THR A 53 2.85 19.93 4.99
CA THR A 53 2.44 20.91 3.98
C THR A 53 0.97 20.66 3.60
N ALA A 54 0.43 21.46 2.68
CA ALA A 54 -0.93 21.26 2.20
C ALA A 54 -1.10 20.00 1.36
N SER A 55 -0.01 19.50 0.78
CA SER A 55 -0.04 18.35 -0.13
C SER A 55 0.53 17.08 0.50
N HIS A 56 1.50 17.22 1.40
CA HIS A 56 2.28 16.08 1.88
C HIS A 56 3.09 16.43 3.15
N GLY A 57 4.03 15.57 3.54
CA GLY A 57 4.82 15.76 4.74
C GLY A 57 5.80 14.62 4.97
N GLY A 58 6.48 14.70 6.10
CA GLY A 58 7.44 13.69 6.51
C GLY A 58 8.40 14.17 7.58
N PHE A 59 9.26 13.26 8.02
CA PHE A 59 10.30 13.55 9.00
C PHE A 59 11.54 14.10 8.32
N HIS A 60 12.11 15.14 8.88
CA HIS A 60 13.47 15.58 8.61
C HIS A 60 14.36 15.18 9.79
N LEU A 61 15.47 14.53 9.49
CA LEU A 61 16.49 14.12 10.45
C LEU A 61 17.76 14.94 10.23
N ASP A 62 18.42 15.41 11.28
CA ASP A 62 19.79 15.91 11.12
C ASP A 62 20.78 14.75 10.83
N GLU A 63 22.02 15.09 10.50
CA GLU A 63 23.05 14.10 10.15
C GLU A 63 23.24 13.03 11.25
N ASN A 64 23.21 13.41 12.52
CA ASN A 64 23.42 12.50 13.65
C ASN A 64 22.24 11.55 13.84
N ALA A 65 21.01 12.08 13.79
CA ALA A 65 19.80 11.28 13.85
C ALA A 65 19.72 10.34 12.63
N ASN A 66 20.01 10.84 11.44
CA ASN A 66 20.02 10.06 10.20
C ASN A 66 21.05 8.91 10.26
N ALA A 67 22.21 9.16 10.88
CA ALA A 67 23.23 8.14 11.11
C ALA A 67 22.81 7.01 12.06
N THR A 68 21.71 7.17 12.81
CA THR A 68 21.13 6.10 13.64
C THR A 68 20.21 5.17 12.85
N ILE A 69 19.63 5.63 11.73
CA ILE A 69 18.79 4.79 10.87
C ILE A 69 19.64 3.65 10.30
N HIS A 70 19.14 2.41 10.36
CA HIS A 70 19.85 1.25 9.81
C HIS A 70 20.23 1.48 8.33
N PRO A 71 21.44 1.11 7.87
CA PRO A 71 21.89 1.40 6.51
C PRO A 71 20.95 0.95 5.38
N LEU A 72 20.22 -0.16 5.57
CA LEU A 72 19.22 -0.64 4.61
C LEU A 72 17.93 0.19 4.54
N TYR A 73 17.68 1.04 5.54
CA TYR A 73 16.53 1.95 5.57
C TYR A 73 16.93 3.40 5.28
N ARG A 74 18.18 3.77 5.59
CA ARG A 74 18.65 5.15 5.51
C ARG A 74 18.60 5.69 4.09
N ASN A 75 17.99 6.85 3.90
CA ASN A 75 18.04 7.59 2.64
C ASN A 75 19.16 8.64 2.66
N ASN A 76 19.42 9.24 1.50
CA ASN A 76 20.47 10.25 1.31
C ASN A 76 19.96 11.69 1.35
N THR A 77 18.66 11.89 1.55
CA THR A 77 18.01 13.21 1.53
C THR A 77 17.71 13.73 2.92
N GLU A 78 17.79 12.89 3.96
CA GLU A 78 17.42 13.19 5.34
C GLU A 78 15.92 13.47 5.56
N PHE A 79 15.13 13.45 4.47
CA PHE A 79 13.67 13.59 4.48
C PHE A 79 13.03 12.24 4.25
N TYR A 80 12.23 11.78 5.22
CA TYR A 80 11.48 10.54 5.22
C TYR A 80 10.00 10.85 5.06
N GLU A 81 9.48 10.57 3.88
CA GLU A 81 8.08 10.72 3.45
C GLU A 81 7.05 10.06 4.41
N GLU A 82 5.87 10.68 4.58
CA GLU A 82 4.89 10.37 5.64
C GLU A 82 3.97 9.15 5.41
N ASP A 83 3.84 8.65 4.18
CA ASP A 83 3.02 7.49 3.83
C ASP A 83 3.78 6.20 4.14
N CYS A 84 5.08 6.16 3.80
CA CYS A 84 5.87 4.93 3.93
C CYS A 84 7.18 5.09 4.71
N GLU A 85 7.96 6.14 4.45
CA GLU A 85 9.32 6.23 4.97
C GLU A 85 9.40 6.62 6.45
N TRP A 86 8.38 7.28 7.00
CA TRP A 86 8.26 7.59 8.43
C TRP A 86 8.42 6.36 9.32
N ALA A 87 8.02 5.18 8.81
CA ALA A 87 8.11 3.92 9.52
C ALA A 87 9.57 3.53 9.82
N LYS A 88 10.51 3.96 8.98
CA LYS A 88 11.96 3.79 9.19
C LYS A 88 12.45 4.60 10.39
N VAL A 89 11.92 5.82 10.54
CA VAL A 89 12.19 6.70 11.69
C VAL A 89 11.60 6.10 12.96
N ALA A 90 10.34 5.64 12.91
CA ALA A 90 9.68 4.99 14.03
C ALA A 90 10.39 3.70 14.49
N HIS A 91 10.94 2.93 13.54
CA HIS A 91 11.74 1.75 13.86
C HIS A 91 13.07 2.11 14.55
N ALA A 92 13.75 3.16 14.11
CA ALA A 92 15.03 3.56 14.70
C ALA A 92 14.87 4.26 16.06
N PHE A 93 13.76 4.98 16.27
CA PHE A 93 13.50 5.77 17.48
C PHE A 93 12.19 5.37 18.17
N PRO A 94 12.01 4.10 18.57
CA PRO A 94 10.71 3.60 19.02
C PRO A 94 10.16 4.32 20.26
N HIS A 95 11.02 4.92 21.08
CA HIS A 95 10.62 5.67 22.27
C HIS A 95 9.95 7.02 21.96
N LEU A 96 10.08 7.52 20.72
CA LEU A 96 9.41 8.74 20.27
C LEU A 96 7.99 8.47 19.78
N PHE A 97 7.58 7.20 19.70
CA PHE A 97 6.33 6.75 19.11
C PHE A 97 5.50 5.95 20.12
N THR A 98 4.19 6.10 20.02
CA THR A 98 3.22 5.28 20.74
C THR A 98 3.29 3.83 20.28
N THR A 99 2.81 2.90 21.10
CA THR A 99 2.65 1.48 20.77
C THR A 99 1.83 1.29 19.51
N TYR A 100 0.77 2.08 19.33
CA TYR A 100 -0.04 2.06 18.11
C TYR A 100 0.77 2.48 16.88
N GLU A 101 1.45 3.63 16.93
CA GLU A 101 2.29 4.10 15.82
C GLU A 101 3.42 3.11 15.50
N ARG A 102 4.01 2.45 16.51
CA ARG A 102 5.03 1.41 16.28
C ARG A 102 4.47 0.18 15.56
N ARG A 103 3.23 -0.23 15.87
CA ARG A 103 2.57 -1.33 15.16
C ARG A 103 2.30 -0.96 13.70
N LEU A 104 1.80 0.25 13.46
CA LEU A 104 1.61 0.76 12.10
C LEU A 104 2.93 0.83 11.35
N ALA A 105 4.01 1.31 11.98
CA ALA A 105 5.33 1.36 11.36
C ALA A 105 5.85 -0.04 10.99
N ASP A 106 5.69 -1.06 11.85
CA ASP A 106 6.04 -2.44 11.53
C ASP A 106 5.28 -2.95 10.30
N TRP A 107 3.97 -2.70 10.24
CA TRP A 107 3.14 -3.07 9.08
C TRP A 107 3.57 -2.34 7.81
N THR A 108 3.77 -1.03 7.89
CA THR A 108 4.26 -0.21 6.77
C THR A 108 5.61 -0.70 6.26
N LEU A 109 6.55 -1.06 7.14
CA LEU A 109 7.85 -1.59 6.70
C LEU A 109 7.71 -2.93 5.96
N ARG A 110 6.85 -3.84 6.46
CA ARG A 110 6.58 -5.12 5.78
C ARG A 110 5.91 -4.92 4.44
N ASP A 111 5.01 -3.94 4.33
CA ASP A 111 4.21 -3.71 3.13
C ASP A 111 4.93 -2.90 2.06
N TYR A 112 5.78 -1.94 2.42
CA TYR A 112 6.44 -1.05 1.45
C TYR A 112 7.93 -1.35 1.26
N PHE A 113 8.57 -1.99 2.25
CA PHE A 113 10.01 -2.29 2.23
C PHE A 113 10.31 -3.76 2.64
N PRO A 114 9.60 -4.77 2.12
CA PRO A 114 9.70 -6.16 2.58
C PRO A 114 11.13 -6.71 2.52
N ASP A 115 11.86 -6.46 1.43
CA ASP A 115 13.24 -6.96 1.28
C ASP A 115 14.19 -6.37 2.34
N ALA A 116 14.05 -5.08 2.64
CA ALA A 116 14.85 -4.43 3.67
C ALA A 116 14.43 -4.92 5.06
N TYR A 117 13.12 -5.07 5.30
CA TYR A 117 12.57 -5.60 6.54
C TYR A 117 13.12 -6.99 6.86
N GLU A 118 13.05 -7.91 5.91
CA GLU A 118 13.53 -9.27 6.08
C GLU A 118 15.01 -9.33 6.44
N ARG A 119 15.83 -8.48 5.81
CA ARG A 119 17.27 -8.39 6.09
C ARG A 119 17.58 -7.76 7.45
N VAL A 120 16.85 -6.72 7.83
CA VAL A 120 17.04 -6.02 9.12
C VAL A 120 16.56 -6.90 10.28
N MET A 121 15.43 -7.57 10.11
CA MET A 121 14.79 -8.37 11.16
C MET A 121 15.24 -9.83 11.18
N GLY A 122 15.92 -10.31 10.13
CA GLY A 122 16.30 -11.72 9.99
C GLY A 122 15.11 -12.66 9.85
N ALA A 123 14.01 -12.17 9.26
CA ALA A 123 12.76 -12.89 9.06
C ALA A 123 12.44 -13.03 7.57
N ILE A 124 11.62 -14.00 7.19
CA ILE A 124 11.06 -14.12 5.83
C ILE A 124 9.56 -13.90 5.94
N LEU A 125 9.02 -12.96 5.17
CA LEU A 125 7.61 -12.64 5.18
C LEU A 125 6.86 -13.55 4.20
N ASN A 126 5.65 -13.96 4.58
CA ASN A 126 4.70 -14.61 3.67
C ASN A 126 3.56 -13.64 3.29
N GLY A 127 2.65 -14.08 2.41
CA GLY A 127 1.52 -13.26 1.96
C GLY A 127 0.56 -12.79 3.06
N SER A 128 0.46 -13.51 4.18
CA SER A 128 -0.36 -13.05 5.31
C SER A 128 0.30 -11.91 6.11
N GLN A 129 1.60 -11.70 5.95
CA GLN A 129 2.40 -10.74 6.72
C GLN A 129 2.80 -9.49 5.94
N SER A 130 2.71 -9.53 4.60
CA SER A 130 3.02 -8.41 3.72
C SER A 130 2.13 -8.44 2.49
N HIS A 131 1.43 -7.35 2.22
CA HIS A 131 0.61 -7.20 1.03
C HIS A 131 1.44 -7.28 -0.26
N MET A 132 2.68 -6.77 -0.24
CA MET A 132 3.60 -6.93 -1.37
C MET A 132 3.98 -8.40 -1.60
N ARG A 133 4.27 -9.16 -0.53
CA ARG A 133 4.55 -10.60 -0.67
C ARG A 133 3.33 -11.39 -1.14
N ASP A 134 2.15 -11.05 -0.62
CA ASP A 134 0.88 -11.66 -1.04
C ASP A 134 0.63 -11.47 -2.53
N ARG A 135 0.87 -10.25 -3.01
CA ARG A 135 0.75 -9.91 -4.42
C ARG A 135 1.77 -10.67 -5.27
N GLN A 136 3.03 -10.76 -4.83
CA GLN A 136 4.07 -11.52 -5.53
C GLN A 136 3.75 -13.01 -5.60
N GLU A 137 3.20 -13.58 -4.54
CA GLU A 137 2.75 -14.98 -4.51
C GLU A 137 1.61 -15.20 -5.52
N PHE A 138 0.61 -14.32 -5.53
CA PHE A 138 -0.48 -14.36 -6.50
C PHE A 138 0.04 -14.27 -7.95
N GLU A 139 0.90 -13.29 -8.24
CA GLU A 139 1.49 -13.10 -9.57
C GLU A 139 2.32 -14.32 -10.00
N SER A 140 3.07 -14.95 -9.07
CA SER A 140 3.86 -16.15 -9.35
C SER A 140 3.00 -17.39 -9.67
N VAL A 141 1.94 -17.61 -8.88
CA VAL A 141 0.99 -18.71 -9.07
C VAL A 141 0.24 -18.55 -10.38
N HIS A 142 -0.24 -17.33 -10.69
CA HIS A 142 -1.10 -17.06 -11.84
C HIS A 142 -0.38 -16.50 -13.07
N ARG A 143 0.97 -16.58 -13.12
CA ARG A 143 1.78 -16.06 -14.23
C ARG A 143 1.36 -16.54 -15.61
N ASN A 144 0.78 -17.75 -15.69
CA ASN A 144 0.33 -18.38 -16.94
C ASN A 144 -1.21 -18.49 -17.03
N ASP A 145 -1.93 -17.89 -16.09
CA ASP A 145 -3.39 -17.88 -16.08
C ASP A 145 -3.90 -16.55 -16.64
N TRP A 146 -5.12 -16.57 -17.18
CA TRP A 146 -5.79 -15.37 -17.64
C TRP A 146 -6.36 -14.60 -16.45
N VAL A 147 -5.72 -13.47 -16.10
CA VAL A 147 -6.17 -12.60 -15.00
C VAL A 147 -6.81 -11.34 -15.58
N VAL A 148 -8.00 -11.01 -15.07
CA VAL A 148 -8.81 -9.89 -15.57
C VAL A 148 -8.16 -8.57 -15.20
N ILE A 149 -7.94 -7.73 -16.21
CA ILE A 149 -7.38 -6.38 -16.08
C ILE A 149 -8.43 -5.27 -16.21
N ALA A 150 -9.55 -5.55 -16.87
CA ALA A 150 -10.69 -4.65 -17.00
C ALA A 150 -12.00 -5.44 -17.11
N ALA A 151 -13.08 -4.94 -16.51
CA ALA A 151 -14.37 -5.58 -16.53
C ALA A 151 -15.52 -4.56 -16.53
N LEU A 152 -16.63 -4.91 -17.19
CA LEU A 152 -17.89 -4.16 -17.14
C LEU A 152 -19.07 -5.11 -17.31
N ASN A 153 -20.28 -4.67 -16.95
CA ASN A 153 -21.48 -5.43 -17.27
C ASN A 153 -21.70 -5.40 -18.79
N SER A 154 -21.96 -6.55 -19.41
CA SER A 154 -22.19 -6.60 -20.85
C SER A 154 -23.58 -6.07 -21.19
N ASP A 155 -23.65 -5.12 -22.12
CA ASP A 155 -24.92 -4.67 -22.71
C ASP A 155 -25.44 -5.67 -23.75
N GLN A 156 -24.53 -6.47 -24.33
CA GLN A 156 -24.82 -7.44 -25.39
C GLN A 156 -25.37 -8.75 -24.83
N GLN A 157 -24.90 -9.16 -23.65
CA GLN A 157 -25.36 -10.39 -22.98
C GLN A 157 -25.79 -10.08 -21.54
N PRO A 158 -27.09 -9.86 -21.31
CA PRO A 158 -27.62 -9.62 -19.98
C PRO A 158 -27.24 -10.75 -19.01
N ARG A 159 -26.85 -10.37 -17.78
CA ARG A 159 -26.34 -11.24 -16.71
C ARG A 159 -24.88 -11.70 -16.85
N PHE A 160 -24.13 -11.17 -17.81
CA PHE A 160 -22.70 -11.43 -17.93
C PHE A 160 -21.88 -10.16 -17.66
N VAL A 161 -20.66 -10.39 -17.17
CA VAL A 161 -19.58 -9.41 -17.08
C VAL A 161 -18.63 -9.70 -18.23
N GLU A 162 -18.43 -8.70 -19.08
CA GLU A 162 -17.41 -8.75 -20.12
C GLU A 162 -16.07 -8.39 -19.46
N CYS A 163 -15.11 -9.30 -19.57
CA CYS A 163 -13.80 -9.18 -18.97
C CYS A 163 -12.72 -9.15 -20.05
N ILE A 164 -11.79 -8.19 -19.96
CA ILE A 164 -10.52 -8.23 -20.68
C ILE A 164 -9.47 -8.77 -19.71
N ALA A 165 -8.75 -9.81 -20.13
CA ALA A 165 -7.72 -10.46 -19.35
C ALA A 165 -6.41 -10.57 -20.13
N THR A 166 -5.29 -10.62 -19.40
CA THR A 166 -3.95 -10.92 -19.91
C THR A 166 -3.36 -12.08 -19.12
N LEU A 167 -2.34 -12.76 -19.68
CA LEU A 167 -1.60 -13.77 -18.92
C LEU A 167 -0.88 -13.08 -17.76
N GLY A 168 -1.04 -13.60 -16.54
CA GLY A 168 -0.46 -13.01 -15.32
C GLY A 168 -1.06 -11.67 -14.91
N GLY A 169 -2.04 -11.12 -15.64
CA GLY A 169 -2.69 -9.84 -15.29
C GLY A 169 -1.83 -8.60 -15.56
N ILE A 170 -0.79 -8.73 -16.38
CA ILE A 170 0.11 -7.64 -16.73
C ILE A 170 -0.62 -6.71 -17.71
N ARG A 171 -0.80 -5.44 -17.32
CA ARG A 171 -1.43 -4.41 -18.17
C ARG A 171 -0.44 -3.88 -19.21
N GLY A 172 -0.91 -3.67 -20.43
CA GLY A 172 -0.10 -3.09 -21.51
C GLY A 172 0.76 -4.09 -22.28
N GLU A 173 0.74 -5.37 -21.92
CA GLU A 173 1.33 -6.43 -22.74
C GLU A 173 0.43 -6.80 -23.93
N VAL A 174 1.06 -7.27 -25.01
CA VAL A 174 0.38 -7.85 -26.17
C VAL A 174 -0.19 -9.22 -25.82
N GLY A 175 -1.45 -9.47 -26.20
CA GLY A 175 -2.12 -10.75 -25.94
C GLY A 175 -3.37 -10.66 -25.09
N GLU A 176 -4.00 -9.49 -24.97
CA GLU A 176 -5.32 -9.35 -24.32
C GLU A 176 -6.35 -10.29 -24.95
N ARG A 177 -7.17 -10.94 -24.11
CA ARG A 177 -8.29 -11.77 -24.53
C ARG A 177 -9.55 -11.38 -23.76
N ARG A 178 -10.69 -11.43 -24.44
CA ARG A 178 -12.00 -11.20 -23.83
C ARG A 178 -12.68 -12.48 -23.41
N PHE A 179 -13.42 -12.39 -22.32
CA PHE A 179 -14.21 -13.47 -21.75
C PHE A 179 -15.57 -12.95 -21.31
N LEU A 180 -16.58 -13.82 -21.38
CA LEU A 180 -17.85 -13.59 -20.70
C LEU A 180 -17.93 -14.44 -19.44
N VAL A 181 -18.07 -13.77 -18.31
CA VAL A 181 -18.16 -14.38 -17.00
C VAL A 181 -19.60 -14.18 -16.48
N PRO A 182 -20.31 -15.23 -16.05
CA PRO A 182 -21.61 -15.06 -15.40
C PRO A 182 -21.48 -14.07 -14.23
N ARG A 183 -22.44 -13.15 -14.09
CA ARG A 183 -22.37 -12.12 -13.02
C ARG A 183 -22.33 -12.72 -11.61
N SER A 184 -22.93 -13.88 -11.41
CA SER A 184 -22.86 -14.64 -10.16
C SER A 184 -21.46 -15.13 -9.81
N ASP A 185 -20.63 -15.34 -10.84
CA ASP A 185 -19.33 -15.99 -10.72
C ASP A 185 -18.21 -14.95 -10.63
N TYR A 186 -18.44 -13.74 -11.14
CA TYR A 186 -17.49 -12.64 -11.10
C TYR A 186 -17.41 -12.01 -9.69
N VAL A 187 -16.63 -12.64 -8.82
CA VAL A 187 -16.30 -12.14 -7.47
C VAL A 187 -14.82 -11.80 -7.44
N ILE A 188 -14.50 -10.50 -7.41
CA ILE A 188 -13.11 -10.02 -7.42
C ILE A 188 -12.46 -10.40 -6.08
N GLY A 189 -11.35 -11.15 -6.15
CA GLY A 189 -10.48 -11.41 -5.00
C GLY A 189 -9.51 -10.25 -4.74
N ARG A 190 -8.69 -10.38 -3.70
CA ARG A 190 -7.75 -9.32 -3.26
C ARG A 190 -6.84 -8.80 -4.39
N HIS A 191 -6.37 -9.69 -5.26
CA HIS A 191 -5.42 -9.38 -6.36
C HIS A 191 -6.06 -9.44 -7.76
N GLY A 192 -7.38 -9.56 -7.84
CA GLY A 192 -8.11 -9.61 -9.11
C GLY A 192 -8.98 -10.85 -9.27
N PHE A 193 -9.40 -11.11 -10.51
CA PHE A 193 -10.21 -12.26 -10.89
C PHE A 193 -9.45 -13.12 -11.90
N VAL A 194 -9.30 -14.41 -11.60
CA VAL A 194 -8.67 -15.38 -12.48
C VAL A 194 -9.75 -16.09 -13.29
N ILE A 195 -9.61 -16.10 -14.61
CA ILE A 195 -10.53 -16.81 -15.50
C ILE A 195 -10.29 -18.31 -15.33
N ASP A 196 -11.33 -19.03 -14.90
CA ASP A 196 -11.43 -20.48 -15.02
C ASP A 196 -11.71 -20.87 -16.50
N PRO A 197 -10.77 -21.48 -17.24
CA PRO A 197 -10.95 -21.81 -18.65
C PRO A 197 -11.97 -22.95 -18.88
N LEU A 198 -12.34 -23.70 -17.85
CA LEU A 198 -13.37 -24.74 -17.94
C LEU A 198 -14.78 -24.15 -17.84
N LYS A 199 -14.93 -22.98 -17.21
CA LYS A 199 -16.23 -22.30 -17.00
C LYS A 199 -16.43 -21.07 -17.87
N HIS A 200 -15.40 -20.26 -18.03
CA HIS A 200 -15.47 -18.97 -18.72
C HIS A 200 -14.96 -19.09 -20.15
N LYS A 201 -15.84 -18.81 -21.11
CA LYS A 201 -15.51 -18.95 -22.53
C LYS A 201 -14.89 -17.66 -23.07
N PRO A 202 -13.88 -17.76 -23.96
CA PRO A 202 -13.46 -16.63 -24.76
C PRO A 202 -14.64 -16.02 -25.52
N TYR A 203 -14.61 -14.70 -25.69
CA TYR A 203 -15.67 -13.95 -26.33
C TYR A 203 -15.15 -13.04 -27.44
N ASP A 204 -15.51 -13.38 -28.67
CA ASP A 204 -15.11 -12.64 -29.87
C ASP A 204 -16.23 -11.78 -30.47
N GLY A 205 -17.43 -11.77 -29.86
CA GLY A 205 -18.59 -11.03 -30.35
C GLY A 205 -18.53 -9.51 -30.09
N PRO A 206 -19.62 -8.78 -30.38
CA PRO A 206 -19.70 -7.33 -30.16
C PRO A 206 -19.32 -6.95 -28.74
N SER A 207 -18.54 -5.87 -28.60
CA SER A 207 -17.97 -5.45 -27.32
C SER A 207 -18.74 -4.29 -26.70
N SER A 208 -18.98 -4.34 -25.40
CA SER A 208 -19.39 -3.15 -24.62
C SER A 208 -18.21 -2.24 -24.25
N PHE A 209 -16.97 -2.72 -24.37
CA PHE A 209 -15.79 -1.84 -24.31
C PHE A 209 -15.66 -1.04 -25.61
N VAL A 210 -15.80 0.29 -25.52
CA VAL A 210 -15.65 1.22 -26.66
C VAL A 210 -14.28 1.07 -27.34
N THR A 211 -13.21 0.98 -26.54
CA THR A 211 -11.84 0.82 -27.05
C THR A 211 -11.62 -0.49 -27.80
N TRP A 212 -12.38 -1.54 -27.47
CA TRP A 212 -12.30 -2.83 -28.12
C TRP A 212 -13.22 -2.93 -29.34
N ALA A 213 -14.41 -2.34 -29.27
CA ALA A 213 -15.34 -2.27 -30.40
C ALA A 213 -14.69 -1.56 -31.60
N ALA A 214 -13.83 -0.57 -31.35
CA ALA A 214 -13.06 0.14 -32.39
C ALA A 214 -11.91 -0.68 -33.02
N ARG A 215 -11.56 -1.86 -32.48
CA ARG A 215 -10.53 -2.76 -33.04
C ARG A 215 -11.09 -3.78 -34.03
N GLN A 216 -12.42 -3.89 -34.13
CA GLN A 216 -13.15 -4.78 -35.04
C GLN A 216 -13.64 -4.00 -36.26
#